data_AF-A0A925MXK7-F1
#
_entry.id   AF-A0A925MXK7-F1
#
_cell.length_a   1.000
_cell.length_b   1.000
_cell.length_c   1.000
_cell.angle_alpha   90.00
_cell.angle_beta   90.00
_cell.angle_gamma   90.00
#
_symmetry.space_group_name_H-M   'P 1'
#
loop_
_entity.id
_entity.type
_entity.pdbx_description
1 polymer ?
#
loop_
_entity_poly.entity_id
_entity_poly.type
_entity_poly.pdbx_seq_one_letter_code
_entity_poly.pdbx_strand_id
1 'polypeptide(L)'
;MAYRATRHLTILNAERLVESLGPPHTICVTGHPRGGTSAVALLLRELGLFMGEEIDPRNHEDIPLQRARGDPAAFAAIARRYDAAHKAWGFKLPVGSRMGRALLPLLRNPVQIVVARNPVAVI
;
A
#
# COMPACT_ATOMS: atom_id res chain seq x y z
N MET A 1 -3.93 -27.12 -23.68
CA MET A 1 -5.00 -26.53 -22.83
C MET A 1 -4.60 -25.10 -22.50
N ALA A 2 -5.27 -24.09 -23.08
CA ALA A 2 -4.91 -22.69 -22.87
C ALA A 2 -5.49 -22.20 -21.53
N TYR A 3 -4.62 -21.80 -20.60
CA TYR A 3 -5.03 -21.20 -19.33
C TYR A 3 -5.68 -19.83 -19.59
N ARG A 4 -7.00 -19.75 -19.48
CA ARG A 4 -7.74 -18.48 -19.59
C ARG A 4 -7.84 -17.87 -18.20
N ALA A 5 -6.93 -16.96 -17.87
CA ALA A 5 -7.00 -16.23 -16.61
C ALA A 5 -8.25 -15.33 -16.60
N THR A 6 -9.28 -15.69 -15.85
CA THR A 6 -10.37 -14.78 -15.51
C THR A 6 -9.81 -13.71 -14.58
N ARG A 7 -9.77 -12.46 -15.05
CA ARG A 7 -9.40 -11.32 -14.22
C ARG A 7 -10.54 -11.10 -13.21
N HIS A 8 -10.32 -11.50 -11.97
CA HIS A 8 -11.28 -11.30 -10.88
C HIS A 8 -10.84 -10.10 -10.04
N LEU A 9 -11.67 -9.07 -9.99
CA LEU A 9 -11.53 -7.95 -9.05
C LEU A 9 -12.54 -8.16 -7.92
N THR A 10 -12.06 -8.37 -6.71
CA THR A 10 -12.89 -8.42 -5.51
C THR A 10 -12.73 -7.12 -4.74
N ILE A 11 -13.82 -6.38 -4.55
CA ILE A 11 -13.86 -5.25 -3.61
C ILE A 11 -14.62 -5.73 -2.38
N LEU A 12 -13.90 -5.88 -1.26
CA LEU A 12 -14.53 -6.18 0.02
C LEU A 12 -15.10 -4.90 0.62
N ASN A 13 -16.36 -4.93 1.05
CA ASN A 13 -17.08 -3.79 1.64
C ASN A 13 -17.07 -2.53 0.75
N ALA A 14 -17.53 -2.65 -0.50
CA ALA A 14 -17.50 -1.55 -1.48
C ALA A 14 -18.16 -0.25 -1.00
N GLU A 15 -19.29 -0.34 -0.28
CA GLU A 15 -19.97 0.84 0.29
C GLU A 15 -19.09 1.52 1.35
N ARG A 16 -18.54 0.74 2.29
CA ARG A 16 -17.60 1.26 3.29
C ARG A 16 -16.34 1.80 2.64
N LEU A 17 -15.88 1.25 1.52
CA LEU A 17 -14.72 1.77 0.80
C LEU A 17 -15.00 3.19 0.30
N VAL A 18 -16.18 3.47 -0.25
CA VAL A 18 -16.56 4.82 -0.68
C VAL A 18 -16.61 5.79 0.51
N GLU A 19 -17.18 5.36 1.64
CA GLU A 19 -17.19 6.13 2.89
C GLU A 19 -15.78 6.38 3.43
N SER A 20 -14.88 5.40 3.31
CA SER A 20 -13.51 5.43 3.83
C SER A 20 -12.53 6.15 2.91
N LEU A 21 -12.85 6.28 1.61
CA LEU A 21 -12.00 6.95 0.61
C LEU A 21 -12.17 8.48 0.63
N GLY A 22 -13.10 9.03 1.42
CA GLY A 22 -13.12 10.46 1.70
C GLY A 22 -11.80 10.90 2.35
N PRO A 23 -11.09 11.90 1.81
CA PRO A 23 -9.94 12.45 2.52
C PRO A 23 -10.40 12.97 3.90
N PRO A 24 -9.61 12.75 4.96
CA PRO A 24 -8.25 12.22 4.90
C PRO A 24 -8.12 10.69 4.96
N HIS A 25 -7.18 10.11 4.21
CA HIS A 25 -6.88 8.66 4.25
C HIS A 25 -5.43 8.31 3.87
N THR A 26 -5.02 7.09 4.24
CA THR A 26 -3.71 6.53 3.86
C THR A 26 -3.87 5.22 3.11
N ILE A 27 -3.37 5.11 1.87
CA ILE A 27 -3.40 3.87 1.08
C ILE A 27 -2.16 3.02 1.35
N CYS A 28 -2.37 1.77 1.74
CA CYS A 28 -1.31 0.80 2.01
C CYS A 28 -1.32 -0.32 0.97
N VAL A 29 -0.37 -0.32 0.03
CA VAL A 29 -0.23 -1.41 -0.94
C VAL A 29 0.62 -2.53 -0.34
N THR A 30 0.02 -3.70 -0.18
CA THR A 30 0.64 -4.89 0.46
C THR A 30 0.38 -6.15 -0.35
N GLY A 31 1.04 -7.26 -0.01
CA GLY A 31 0.86 -8.55 -0.68
C GLY A 31 2.15 -9.34 -0.74
N HIS A 32 2.12 -10.57 -1.26
CA HIS A 32 3.34 -11.36 -1.40
C HIS A 32 4.37 -10.57 -2.26
N PRO A 33 5.67 -10.51 -1.86
CA PRO A 33 6.75 -10.19 -2.80
C PRO A 33 6.54 -10.92 -4.14
N ARG A 34 6.77 -10.25 -5.28
CA ARG A 34 6.51 -10.76 -6.65
C ARG A 34 5.04 -10.89 -7.05
N GLY A 35 4.09 -10.55 -6.17
CA GLY A 35 2.65 -10.55 -6.45
C GLY A 35 2.14 -9.44 -7.38
N GLY A 36 2.97 -8.44 -7.71
CA GLY A 36 2.57 -7.30 -8.55
C GLY A 36 2.32 -6.00 -7.77
N THR A 37 2.67 -5.95 -6.49
CA THR A 37 2.54 -4.73 -5.65
C THR A 37 3.26 -3.51 -6.22
N SER A 38 4.39 -3.69 -6.90
CA SER A 38 5.10 -2.61 -7.61
C SER A 38 4.25 -1.98 -8.73
N ALA A 39 3.52 -2.79 -9.50
CA ALA A 39 2.69 -2.29 -10.59
C ALA A 39 1.52 -1.44 -10.06
N VAL A 40 0.91 -1.87 -8.95
CA VAL A 40 -0.15 -1.10 -8.28
C VAL A 40 0.41 0.20 -7.70
N ALA A 41 1.56 0.17 -7.05
CA ALA A 41 2.20 1.36 -6.48
C ALA A 41 2.58 2.38 -7.57
N LEU A 42 3.10 1.90 -8.71
CA LEU A 42 3.36 2.73 -9.87
C LEU A 42 2.07 3.36 -10.40
N LEU A 43 1.01 2.58 -10.63
CA LEU A 43 -0.27 3.11 -11.10
C LEU A 43 -0.82 4.22 -10.20
N LEU A 44 -0.78 4.04 -8.87
CA LEU A 44 -1.23 5.06 -7.93
C LEU A 44 -0.41 6.36 -8.03
N ARG A 45 0.91 6.26 -8.22
CA ARG A 45 1.78 7.42 -8.48
C ARG A 45 1.42 8.14 -9.77
N GLU A 46 1.25 7.38 -10.85
CA GLU A 46 0.87 7.94 -12.16
C GLU A 46 -0.51 8.61 -12.13
N LEU A 47 -1.40 8.17 -11.23
CA LEU A 47 -2.68 8.83 -10.95
C LEU A 47 -2.57 10.06 -10.02
N GLY A 48 -1.36 10.44 -9.62
CA GLY A 48 -1.09 11.64 -8.83
C GLY A 48 -1.17 11.47 -7.32
N LEU A 49 -1.31 10.24 -6.80
CA LEU A 49 -1.24 10.00 -5.35
C LEU A 49 0.20 10.12 -4.87
N PHE A 50 0.43 10.90 -3.80
CA PHE A 50 1.72 10.92 -3.12
C PHE A 50 1.99 9.56 -2.49
N MET A 51 3.03 8.86 -2.95
CA MET A 51 3.36 7.48 -2.53
C MET A 51 4.62 7.38 -1.67
N GLY A 52 5.13 8.50 -1.17
CA GLY A 52 6.42 8.63 -0.49
C GLY A 52 7.28 9.75 -1.09
N GLU A 53 8.25 10.21 -0.31
CA GLU A 53 9.13 11.32 -0.70
C GLU A 53 10.37 10.87 -1.47
N GLU A 54 10.88 9.68 -1.15
CA GLU A 54 12.09 9.13 -1.74
C GLU A 54 11.80 7.70 -2.20
N ILE A 55 11.49 7.55 -3.49
CA ILE A 55 11.03 6.26 -4.02
C ILE A 55 12.19 5.47 -4.65
N ASP A 56 12.38 4.22 -4.22
CA ASP A 56 13.27 3.30 -4.94
C ASP A 56 12.65 2.94 -6.31
N PRO A 57 13.32 3.23 -7.44
CA PRO A 57 12.76 3.07 -8.77
C PRO A 57 12.54 1.60 -9.17
N ARG A 58 13.12 0.63 -8.45
CA ARG A 58 13.03 -0.80 -8.78
C ARG A 58 11.79 -1.46 -8.17
N ASN A 59 11.36 -0.97 -7.01
CA ASN A 59 10.26 -1.57 -6.26
C ASN A 59 9.14 -0.59 -5.90
N HIS A 60 9.30 0.71 -6.15
CA HIS A 60 8.32 1.75 -5.81
C HIS A 60 7.96 1.80 -4.31
N GLU A 61 8.91 1.48 -3.43
CA GLU A 61 8.78 1.66 -1.98
C GLU A 61 9.37 3.01 -1.56
N ASP A 62 8.75 3.64 -0.55
CA ASP A 62 9.30 4.83 0.11
C ASP A 62 10.47 4.43 1.01
N ILE A 63 11.67 4.90 0.68
CA ILE A 63 12.92 4.55 1.36
C ILE A 63 12.88 4.90 2.86
N PRO A 64 12.42 6.10 3.28
CA PRO A 64 12.23 6.44 4.69
C PRO A 64 11.33 5.46 5.45
N LEU A 65 10.11 5.19 4.96
CA LEU A 65 9.21 4.23 5.60
C LEU A 65 9.77 2.80 5.58
N GLN A 66 10.45 2.41 4.50
CA GLN A 66 11.09 1.09 4.41
C GLN A 66 12.16 0.93 5.50
N ARG A 67 13.01 1.95 5.73
CA ARG A 67 14.02 1.93 6.78
C ARG A 67 13.39 1.92 8.17
N ALA A 68 12.30 2.66 8.36
CA ALA A 68 11.58 2.75 9.62
C ALA A 68 10.64 1.56 9.91
N ARG A 69 10.49 0.59 9.01
CA ARG A 69 9.50 -0.50 9.15
C ARG A 69 9.62 -1.31 10.46
N GLY A 70 10.83 -1.42 11.02
CA GLY A 70 11.10 -2.12 12.28
C GLY A 70 10.99 -1.24 13.53
N ASP A 71 10.71 0.05 13.37
CA ASP A 71 10.64 1.05 14.41
C ASP A 71 9.30 1.80 14.32
N PRO A 72 8.28 1.38 15.10
CA PRO A 72 6.96 2.01 15.09
C PRO A 72 6.99 3.51 15.39
N ALA A 73 7.91 3.99 16.22
CA ALA A 73 7.99 5.40 16.58
C ALA A 73 8.53 6.23 15.41
N ALA A 74 9.61 5.77 14.78
CA ALA A 74 10.14 6.40 13.56
C ALA A 74 9.12 6.36 12.41
N PHE A 75 8.43 5.23 12.24
CA PHE A 75 7.40 5.08 11.22
C PHE A 75 6.24 6.08 11.44
N ALA A 76 5.75 6.18 12.68
CA ALA A 76 4.68 7.11 13.04
C ALA A 76 5.09 8.57 12.85
N ALA A 77 6.36 8.92 13.13
CA ALA A 77 6.86 10.27 12.91
C ALA A 77 6.84 10.66 11.42
N ILE A 78 7.25 9.75 10.53
CA ILE A 78 7.20 9.95 9.08
C ILE A 78 5.73 10.04 8.62
N ALA A 79 4.88 9.12 9.04
CA ALA A 79 3.46 9.10 8.68
C ALA A 79 2.75 10.41 9.07
N ARG A 80 2.99 10.94 10.29
CA ARG A 80 2.42 12.21 10.75
C ARG A 80 2.87 13.40 9.91
N ARG A 81 4.13 13.40 9.46
CA ARG A 81 4.65 14.44 8.55
C ARG A 81 3.95 14.39 7.20
N TYR A 82 3.72 13.20 6.65
CA TYR A 82 2.95 13.04 5.43
C TYR A 82 1.48 13.41 5.61
N ASP A 83 0.87 13.08 6.75
CA ASP A 83 -0.50 13.48 7.09
C ASP A 83 -0.69 15.00 7.13
N ALA A 84 0.33 15.74 7.59
CA ALA A 84 0.33 17.20 7.63
C ALA A 84 0.47 17.84 6.23
N ALA A 85 1.20 17.19 5.32
CA ALA A 85 1.46 17.70 3.97
C ALA A 85 0.40 17.26 2.93
N HIS A 86 -0.28 16.15 3.18
CA HIS A 86 -1.19 15.53 2.20
C HIS A 86 -2.52 15.13 2.83
N LYS A 87 -3.64 15.51 2.17
CA LYS A 87 -4.97 15.03 2.56
C LYS A 87 -5.13 13.53 2.31
N ALA A 88 -4.52 13.02 1.23
CA ALA A 88 -4.46 11.61 0.91
C ALA A 88 -3.04 11.28 0.47
N TRP A 89 -2.51 10.17 0.98
CA TRP A 89 -1.22 9.64 0.56
C TRP A 89 -1.23 8.13 0.64
N GLY A 90 -0.18 7.49 0.15
CA GLY A 90 -0.01 6.07 0.30
C GLY A 90 1.45 5.65 0.34
N PHE A 91 1.65 4.35 0.47
CA PHE A 91 2.95 3.74 0.38
C PHE A 91 2.79 2.26 0.02
N LYS A 92 3.89 1.66 -0.40
CA LYS A 92 3.98 0.22 -0.67
C LYS A 92 4.92 -0.42 0.36
N LEU A 93 4.45 -1.49 1.00
CA LEU A 93 5.25 -2.41 1.80
C LEU A 93 4.74 -3.84 1.58
N PRO A 94 5.39 -4.69 0.76
CA PRO A 94 4.88 -6.02 0.40
C PRO A 94 4.56 -6.89 1.62
N VAL A 95 5.53 -7.04 2.52
CA VAL A 95 5.36 -7.78 3.79
C VAL A 95 4.43 -7.11 4.80
N GLY A 96 3.82 -5.97 4.44
CA GLY A 96 2.89 -5.21 5.25
C GLY A 96 1.66 -6.00 5.71
N SER A 97 1.28 -7.09 5.03
CA SER A 97 0.18 -7.96 5.49
C SER A 97 0.48 -8.63 6.85
N ARG A 98 1.76 -8.89 7.17
CA ARG A 98 2.19 -9.37 8.50
C ARG A 98 2.36 -8.24 9.51
N MET A 99 2.52 -7.01 9.02
CA MET A 99 2.77 -5.81 9.83
C MET A 99 1.49 -5.01 10.10
N GLY A 100 0.37 -5.41 9.50
CA GLY A 100 -0.90 -4.69 9.63
C GLY A 100 -1.33 -4.45 11.08
N ARG A 101 -1.11 -5.43 11.97
CA ARG A 101 -1.42 -5.26 13.40
C ARG A 101 -0.59 -4.18 14.10
N ALA A 102 0.65 -3.94 13.68
CA ALA A 102 1.55 -2.98 14.32
C ALA A 102 1.51 -1.61 13.64
N LEU A 103 1.40 -1.58 12.31
CA LEU A 103 1.50 -0.34 11.53
C LEU A 103 0.16 0.33 11.25
N LEU A 104 -0.93 -0.43 11.03
CA LEU A 104 -2.23 0.18 10.73
C LEU A 104 -2.72 1.15 11.81
N PRO A 105 -2.57 0.87 13.13
CA PRO A 105 -2.98 1.81 14.16
C PRO A 105 -2.20 3.14 14.15
N LEU A 106 -1.06 3.20 13.44
CA LEU A 106 -0.23 4.40 13.33
C LEU A 106 -0.68 5.33 12.19
N LEU A 107 -1.63 4.89 11.36
CA LEU A 107 -2.05 5.56 10.14
C LEU A 107 -3.42 6.19 10.30
N ARG A 108 -3.60 7.36 9.67
CA ARG A 108 -4.89 8.04 9.58
C ARG A 108 -5.77 7.36 8.53
N ASN A 109 -6.93 6.85 8.96
CA ASN A 109 -7.96 6.23 8.12
C ASN A 109 -7.35 5.30 7.03
N PRO A 110 -6.69 4.21 7.42
CA PRO A 110 -5.92 3.40 6.48
C PRO A 110 -6.83 2.54 5.59
N VAL A 111 -6.56 2.57 4.28
CA VAL A 111 -7.16 1.71 3.26
C VAL A 111 -6.09 0.75 2.75
N GLN A 112 -6.31 -0.55 2.92
CA GLN A 112 -5.37 -1.56 2.43
C GLN A 112 -5.74 -2.07 1.03
N ILE A 113 -4.78 -2.03 0.11
CA ILE A 113 -4.85 -2.74 -1.16
C ILE A 113 -3.97 -3.99 -1.03
N VAL A 114 -4.60 -5.15 -0.89
CA VAL A 114 -3.90 -6.43 -0.76
C VAL A 114 -3.84 -7.10 -2.13
N VAL A 115 -2.64 -7.12 -2.72
CA VAL A 115 -2.41 -7.73 -4.03
C VAL A 115 -2.22 -9.23 -3.86
N ALA A 116 -3.16 -10.00 -4.40
CA ALA A 116 -3.11 -11.45 -4.47
C ALA A 116 -2.73 -11.91 -5.89
N ARG A 117 -1.89 -12.94 -5.97
CA ARG A 117 -1.49 -13.60 -7.23
C ARG A 117 -1.42 -15.10 -6.99
N ASN A 118 -1.65 -15.89 -8.03
CA ASN A 118 -1.50 -17.35 -7.97
C ASN A 118 -0.16 -17.70 -7.30
N PRO A 119 -0.16 -18.49 -6.21
CA PRO A 119 1.06 -18.81 -5.46
C PRO A 119 2.14 -19.42 -6.34
N VAL A 120 1.79 -20.27 -7.32
CA VAL A 120 2.75 -20.89 -8.25
C VAL A 120 3.48 -19.86 -9.12
N ALA A 121 2.90 -18.67 -9.33
CA ALA A 121 3.51 -17.61 -10.13
C ALA A 121 4.41 -16.65 -9.33
N VAL A 122 4.57 -16.86 -8.01
CA VAL A 122 5.34 -15.99 -7.12
C VAL A 122 6.41 -16.71 -6.29
N ILE A 123 6.50 -18.04 -6.40
CA ILE A 123 7.61 -18.87 -5.90
C ILE A 123 8.79 -18.86 -6.86
#